data_AF-A0AAN5CBF5-F1
#
_entry.id   AF-A0AAN5CBF5-F1
#
_cell.length_a   1.000
_cell.length_b   1.000
_cell.length_c   1.000
_cell.angle_alpha   90.00
_cell.angle_beta   90.00
_cell.angle_gamma   90.00
#
_symmetry.space_group_name_H-M   'P 1'
#
loop_
_entity.id
_entity.type
_entity.pdbx_description
1 polymer ?
#
loop_
_entity_poly.entity_id
_entity_poly.type
_entity_poly.pdbx_seq_one_letter_code
_entity_poly.pdbx_strand_id
1 'polypeptide(L)'
;SDPSLLILVSPFPMERLYLFLLLSSPLFLCESNTFSIPLLFGNLSFGKNPDGTTKVNVNQNVNILGNGAKRNTTFTVGNGTFLVKDGNAIVNNSDFGGGGTFGVDKSGVIVDNKINAGNKTIEGGLGKESTFLSSLFGAFGRT
;
A
#
# COMPACT_ATOMS: atom_id res chain seq x y z
N SER A 1 -30.84 -42.08 1.16
CA SER A 1 -30.89 -40.92 2.07
C SER A 1 -29.63 -40.12 1.82
N ASP A 2 -29.60 -39.02 1.06
CA ASP A 2 -30.65 -38.06 0.71
C ASP A 2 -30.17 -37.30 -0.56
N PRO A 3 -30.93 -37.19 -1.67
CA PRO A 3 -30.56 -36.36 -2.81
C PRO A 3 -31.37 -35.07 -2.76
N SER A 4 -30.75 -33.97 -2.34
CA SER A 4 -31.35 -32.63 -2.43
C SER A 4 -30.26 -31.58 -2.61
N LEU A 5 -29.77 -31.45 -3.84
CA LEU A 5 -29.49 -30.13 -4.40
C LEU A 5 -29.60 -30.21 -5.91
N LEU A 6 -30.86 -30.17 -6.35
CA LEU A 6 -31.25 -29.95 -7.73
C LEU A 6 -30.77 -28.54 -8.11
N ILE A 7 -29.52 -28.41 -8.58
CA ILE A 7 -29.11 -27.23 -9.33
C ILE A 7 -29.90 -27.32 -10.63
N LEU A 8 -30.91 -26.47 -10.72
CA LEU A 8 -31.71 -26.23 -11.91
C LEU A 8 -30.78 -25.69 -13.01
N VAL A 9 -30.04 -26.58 -13.67
CA VAL A 9 -29.28 -26.25 -14.88
C VAL A 9 -30.31 -26.24 -16.01
N SER A 10 -31.01 -25.11 -16.16
CA SER A 10 -31.64 -24.80 -17.45
C SER A 10 -30.57 -24.91 -18.53
N PRO A 11 -30.88 -25.40 -19.75
CA PRO A 11 -29.91 -25.44 -20.84
C PRO A 11 -29.56 -24.01 -21.23
N PHE A 12 -28.50 -23.46 -20.63
CA PHE A 12 -27.87 -22.27 -21.14
C PHE A 12 -27.24 -22.66 -22.48
N PRO A 13 -27.52 -21.92 -23.58
CA PRO A 13 -26.94 -22.25 -24.88
C PRO A 13 -25.42 -22.28 -24.76
N MET A 14 -24.79 -23.36 -25.23
CA MET A 14 -23.35 -23.67 -25.08
C MET A 14 -22.44 -22.49 -25.43
N GLU A 15 -22.86 -21.62 -26.35
CA GLU A 15 -22.16 -20.38 -26.71
C GLU A 15 -22.00 -19.40 -25.54
N ARG A 16 -22.99 -19.30 -24.65
CA ARG A 16 -22.94 -18.41 -23.48
C ARG A 16 -22.04 -18.95 -22.38
N LEU A 17 -21.98 -20.28 -22.21
CA LEU A 17 -21.06 -20.92 -21.27
C LEU A 17 -19.61 -20.73 -21.74
N TYR A 18 -19.37 -20.86 -23.05
CA TYR A 18 -18.06 -20.63 -23.64
C TYR A 18 -17.60 -19.18 -23.48
N LEU A 19 -18.52 -18.22 -23.71
CA LEU A 19 -18.25 -16.80 -23.50
C LEU A 19 -17.96 -16.49 -22.02
N PHE A 20 -18.70 -17.09 -21.09
CA PHE A 20 -18.50 -16.91 -19.66
C PHE A 20 -17.16 -17.49 -19.18
N LEU A 21 -16.75 -18.65 -19.71
CA LEU A 21 -15.45 -19.26 -19.43
C LEU A 21 -14.30 -18.47 -20.06
N LEU A 22 -14.45 -17.96 -21.29
CA LEU A 22 -13.46 -17.10 -21.94
C LEU A 22 -13.27 -15.77 -21.20
N LEU A 23 -14.35 -15.11 -20.76
CA LEU A 23 -14.27 -13.86 -20.01
C LEU A 23 -13.74 -14.03 -18.58
N SER A 24 -13.95 -15.19 -17.95
CA SER A 24 -13.45 -15.46 -16.59
C SER A 24 -12.02 -16.02 -16.56
N SER A 25 -11.55 -16.63 -17.67
CA SER A 25 -10.19 -17.19 -17.78
C SER A 25 -9.03 -16.21 -17.43
N PRO A 26 -9.08 -14.89 -17.74
CA PRO A 26 -7.99 -13.98 -17.38
C PRO A 26 -7.89 -13.72 -15.88
N LEU A 27 -8.98 -13.94 -15.13
CA LEU A 27 -9.02 -13.76 -13.67
C LEU A 27 -8.30 -14.91 -12.94
N PHE A 28 -8.13 -16.07 -13.58
CA PHE A 28 -7.47 -17.25 -13.01
C PHE A 28 -6.02 -17.42 -13.49
N LEU A 29 -5.61 -16.79 -14.59
CA LEU A 29 -4.29 -16.98 -15.21
C LEU A 29 -3.25 -15.90 -14.86
N CYS A 30 -3.61 -14.86 -14.09
CA CYS A 30 -2.66 -13.82 -13.73
C CYS A 30 -2.58 -13.60 -12.22
N GLU A 31 -1.70 -14.37 -11.58
CA GLU A 31 -1.46 -14.27 -10.13
C GLU A 31 -0.70 -13.00 -9.72
N SER A 32 -0.19 -12.20 -10.66
CA SER A 32 0.66 -11.04 -10.39
C SER A 32 0.20 -9.72 -11.04
N ASN A 33 -1.09 -9.57 -11.34
CA ASN A 33 -1.56 -8.31 -11.90
C ASN A 33 -1.80 -7.26 -10.80
N THR A 34 -1.08 -6.14 -10.91
CA THR A 34 -1.43 -4.90 -10.22
C THR A 34 -2.34 -4.08 -11.14
N PHE A 35 -3.58 -3.86 -10.71
CA PHE A 35 -4.52 -2.94 -11.34
C PHE A 35 -4.35 -1.54 -10.73
N SER A 36 -4.39 -0.49 -11.55
CA SER A 36 -4.24 0.90 -11.08
C SER A 36 -5.26 1.81 -11.73
N ILE A 37 -5.97 2.57 -10.90
CA ILE A 37 -6.92 3.61 -11.30
C ILE A 37 -6.21 4.96 -11.19
N PRO A 38 -5.96 5.69 -12.29
CA PRO A 38 -5.42 7.04 -12.21
C PRO A 38 -6.44 7.99 -11.58
N LEU A 39 -5.96 8.85 -10.69
CA LEU A 39 -6.71 9.96 -10.08
C LEU A 39 -6.07 11.28 -10.53
N LEU A 40 -6.84 12.38 -10.49
CA LEU A 40 -6.39 13.70 -10.97
C LEU A 40 -5.05 14.15 -10.34
N PHE A 41 -4.78 13.71 -9.11
CA PHE A 41 -3.53 13.99 -8.39
C PHE A 41 -2.93 12.73 -7.76
N GLY A 42 -2.96 11.60 -8.47
CA GLY A 42 -2.44 10.35 -7.90
C GLY A 42 -2.93 9.08 -8.57
N ASN A 43 -2.93 7.98 -7.82
CA ASN A 43 -3.53 6.72 -8.25
C ASN A 43 -3.98 5.88 -7.05
N LEU A 44 -4.92 4.97 -7.33
CA LEU A 44 -5.33 3.89 -6.43
C LEU A 44 -4.99 2.56 -7.11
N SER A 45 -4.14 1.75 -6.48
CA SER A 45 -3.70 0.48 -7.03
C SER A 45 -4.01 -0.70 -6.12
N PHE A 46 -4.31 -1.85 -6.75
CA PHE A 46 -4.66 -3.11 -6.12
C PHE A 46 -3.84 -4.21 -6.78
N GLY A 47 -3.21 -5.07 -6.00
CA GLY A 47 -2.46 -6.18 -6.58
C GLY A 47 -2.13 -7.25 -5.55
N LYS A 48 -1.55 -8.35 -6.04
CA LYS A 48 -0.89 -9.34 -5.19
C LYS A 48 0.61 -9.17 -5.28
N ASN A 49 1.27 -9.24 -4.13
CA ASN A 49 2.71 -9.34 -4.06
C ASN A 49 3.15 -10.78 -4.43
N PRO A 50 4.42 -10.99 -4.81
CA PRO A 50 4.93 -12.32 -5.16
C PRO A 50 4.83 -13.37 -4.04
N ASP A 51 4.70 -12.92 -2.79
CA ASP A 51 4.54 -13.76 -1.60
C ASP A 51 3.07 -14.15 -1.32
N GLY A 52 2.15 -13.80 -2.23
CA GLY A 52 0.72 -14.06 -2.13
C GLY A 52 -0.06 -13.06 -1.27
N THR A 53 0.58 -12.04 -0.69
CA THR A 53 -0.11 -11.00 0.08
C THR A 53 -0.86 -10.02 -0.82
N THR A 54 -2.02 -9.53 -0.39
CA THR A 54 -2.78 -8.51 -1.11
C THR A 54 -2.30 -7.13 -0.72
N LYS A 55 -2.08 -6.26 -1.71
CA LYS A 55 -1.63 -4.90 -1.53
C LYS A 55 -2.64 -3.93 -2.14
N VAL A 56 -3.06 -2.95 -1.35
CA VAL A 56 -3.80 -1.77 -1.79
C VAL A 56 -2.90 -0.56 -1.56
N ASN A 57 -2.69 0.27 -2.56
CA ASN A 57 -1.88 1.47 -2.44
C ASN A 57 -2.65 2.68 -2.94
N VAL A 58 -2.71 3.71 -2.10
CA VAL A 58 -3.25 5.03 -2.39
C VAL A 58 -2.07 5.99 -2.48
N ASN A 59 -1.77 6.44 -3.69
CA ASN A 59 -0.76 7.46 -3.92
C ASN A 59 -1.45 8.78 -4.29
N GLN A 60 -1.10 9.85 -3.60
CA GLN A 60 -1.55 11.22 -3.87
C GLN A 60 -0.33 12.13 -3.95
N ASN A 61 -0.26 13.00 -4.93
CA ASN A 61 0.82 13.95 -5.09
C ASN A 61 0.31 15.22 -5.77
N VAL A 62 0.31 16.32 -5.03
CA VAL A 62 0.02 17.67 -5.50
C VAL A 62 1.23 18.53 -5.20
N ASN A 63 1.80 19.18 -6.22
CA ASN A 63 2.85 20.19 -6.05
C ASN A 63 2.57 21.35 -6.99
N ILE A 64 2.27 22.52 -6.41
CA ILE A 64 1.99 23.76 -7.13
C ILE A 64 3.05 24.78 -6.70
N LEU A 65 3.91 25.18 -7.64
CA LEU A 65 4.97 26.18 -7.41
C LEU A 65 5.87 25.84 -6.20
N GLY A 66 6.15 24.55 -6.00
CA GLY A 66 7.00 24.05 -4.91
C GLY A 66 6.31 23.93 -3.57
N ASN A 67 4.99 24.11 -3.52
CA ASN A 67 4.19 23.92 -2.32
C ASN A 67 3.06 22.91 -2.59
N GLY A 68 2.82 22.01 -1.65
CA GLY A 68 1.76 21.02 -1.80
C GLY A 68 1.87 19.88 -0.80
N ALA A 69 1.41 18.70 -1.19
CA ALA A 69 1.42 17.52 -0.35
C ALA A 69 1.53 16.25 -1.18
N LYS A 70 2.27 15.29 -0.64
CA LYS A 70 2.33 13.91 -1.13
C LYS A 70 1.90 12.95 -0.03
N ARG A 71 1.10 11.94 -0.37
CA ARG A 71 0.70 10.86 0.54
C ARG A 71 0.83 9.54 -0.20
N ASN A 72 1.44 8.56 0.46
CA ASN A 72 1.57 7.21 -0.09
C ASN A 72 1.17 6.20 0.98
N THR A 73 -0.12 5.86 0.98
CA THR A 73 -0.69 4.92 1.93
C THR A 73 -0.76 3.56 1.30
N THR A 74 0.11 2.66 1.74
CA THR A 74 0.06 1.25 1.35
C THR A 74 -0.56 0.47 2.47
N PHE A 75 -1.62 -0.28 2.18
CA PHE A 75 -2.17 -1.35 3.00
C PHE A 75 -1.74 -2.69 2.39
N THR A 76 -1.07 -3.53 3.16
CA THR A 76 -0.78 -4.91 2.75
C THR A 76 -1.41 -5.84 3.76
N VAL A 77 -2.15 -6.84 3.30
CA VAL A 77 -2.87 -7.82 4.13
C VAL A 77 -2.63 -9.21 3.59
N GLY A 78 -2.25 -10.12 4.49
CA GLY A 78 -1.95 -11.51 4.19
C GLY A 78 -0.66 -11.95 4.89
N ASN A 79 -0.54 -13.24 5.21
CA ASN A 79 0.64 -13.79 5.88
C ASN A 79 1.06 -13.07 7.18
N GLY A 80 0.11 -12.50 7.92
CA GLY A 80 0.36 -11.79 9.18
C GLY A 80 0.80 -10.34 9.00
N THR A 81 0.89 -9.83 7.77
CA THR A 81 1.37 -8.48 7.47
C THR A 81 0.25 -7.44 7.47
N PHE A 82 0.41 -6.37 8.23
CA PHE A 82 -0.35 -5.10 8.14
C PHE A 82 0.67 -3.97 8.01
N LEU A 83 0.53 -3.05 7.07
CA LEU A 83 1.43 -1.90 6.95
C LEU A 83 0.59 -0.68 6.60
N VAL A 84 0.96 0.48 7.10
CA VAL A 84 0.42 1.80 6.74
C VAL A 84 1.59 2.75 6.65
N LYS A 85 1.72 3.46 5.51
CA LYS A 85 2.74 4.51 5.30
C LYS A 85 2.07 5.85 5.11
N ASP A 86 2.66 6.91 5.67
CA ASP A 86 2.06 8.24 5.66
C ASP A 86 2.93 9.30 4.98
N GLY A 87 2.28 10.40 4.63
CA GLY A 87 2.74 11.41 3.67
C GLY A 87 3.48 12.62 4.25
N ASN A 88 3.87 13.52 3.35
CA ASN A 88 4.62 14.73 3.60
C ASN A 88 3.95 15.94 2.96
N ALA A 89 4.01 17.08 3.62
CA ALA A 89 3.87 18.36 2.95
C ALA A 89 5.12 18.66 2.11
N ILE A 90 4.94 19.36 1.00
CA ILE A 90 6.02 19.90 0.18
C ILE A 90 6.01 21.41 0.42
N VAL A 91 7.13 21.97 0.87
CA VAL A 91 7.32 23.41 1.06
C VAL A 91 8.65 23.79 0.43
N ASN A 92 8.63 24.74 -0.50
CA ASN A 92 9.79 25.12 -1.30
C ASN A 92 10.54 23.90 -1.90
N ASN A 93 9.80 22.99 -2.53
CA ASN A 93 10.31 21.73 -3.10
C ASN A 93 10.95 20.76 -2.09
N SER A 94 10.78 20.98 -0.79
CA SER A 94 11.35 20.13 0.25
C SER A 94 10.25 19.45 1.06
N ASP A 95 10.49 18.22 1.48
CA ASP A 95 9.50 17.44 2.22
C ASP A 95 9.51 17.77 3.71
N PHE A 96 8.33 18.03 4.26
CA PHE A 96 8.11 18.25 5.69
C PHE A 96 6.99 17.35 6.18
N GLY A 97 7.19 16.68 7.31
CA GLY A 97 6.16 15.86 7.95
C GLY A 97 6.63 14.47 8.34
N GLY A 98 5.72 13.71 8.93
CA GLY A 98 5.99 12.39 9.50
C GLY A 98 5.28 11.28 8.72
N GLY A 99 5.97 10.16 8.56
CA GLY A 99 5.41 8.92 8.06
C GLY A 99 5.81 7.76 8.97
N GLY A 100 4.88 6.87 9.26
CA GLY A 100 5.14 5.66 10.03
C GLY A 100 5.12 4.42 9.17
N THR A 101 5.53 3.30 9.73
CA THR A 101 5.12 1.97 9.32
C THR A 101 4.77 1.21 10.58
N PHE A 102 3.50 0.84 10.72
CA PHE A 102 3.02 0.02 11.81
C PHE A 102 2.50 -1.29 11.26
N GLY A 103 2.93 -2.39 11.86
CA GLY A 103 2.61 -3.71 11.39
C GLY A 103 2.95 -4.84 12.33
N VAL A 104 2.46 -6.00 11.96
CA VAL A 104 3.00 -7.29 12.39
C VAL A 104 3.47 -7.98 11.11
N ASP A 105 4.44 -8.86 11.16
CA ASP A 105 4.80 -9.78 10.09
C ASP A 105 5.17 -11.14 10.70
N LYS A 106 5.70 -12.07 9.91
CA LYS A 106 6.18 -13.37 10.42
C LYS A 106 7.34 -13.24 11.42
N SER A 107 8.05 -12.11 11.41
CA SER A 107 9.22 -11.81 12.24
C SER A 107 8.85 -11.11 13.55
N GLY A 108 7.62 -10.58 13.67
CA GLY A 108 7.09 -9.96 14.89
C GLY A 108 6.39 -8.63 14.63
N VAL A 109 6.41 -7.74 15.62
CA VAL A 109 5.81 -6.39 15.52
C VAL A 109 6.82 -5.45 14.85
N ILE A 110 6.37 -4.71 13.84
CA ILE A 110 7.12 -3.68 13.14
C ILE A 110 6.52 -2.32 13.53
N VAL A 111 7.35 -1.46 14.09
CA VAL A 111 7.02 -0.03 14.26
C VAL A 111 8.23 0.76 13.81
N ASP A 112 8.09 1.49 12.72
CA ASP A 112 9.07 2.44 12.20
C ASP A 112 8.43 3.81 12.08
N ASN A 113 9.21 4.86 12.30
CA ASN A 113 8.81 6.25 12.16
C ASN A 113 9.87 7.02 11.38
N LYS A 114 9.43 7.95 10.56
CA LYS A 114 10.28 8.81 9.75
C LYS A 114 9.75 10.23 9.83
N ILE A 115 10.62 11.19 10.09
CA ILE A 115 10.31 12.61 10.10
C ILE A 115 11.22 13.29 9.09
N ASN A 116 10.61 13.94 8.11
CA ASN A 116 11.33 14.81 7.17
C ASN A 116 11.16 16.26 7.62
N ALA A 117 12.27 16.98 7.65
CA ALA A 117 12.36 18.41 7.96
C ALA A 117 13.22 19.09 6.89
N GLY A 118 12.75 19.06 5.66
CA GLY A 118 13.43 19.61 4.50
C GLY A 118 14.66 18.79 4.11
N ASN A 119 15.86 19.27 4.46
CA ASN A 119 17.12 18.59 4.17
C ASN A 119 17.54 17.57 5.24
N LYS A 120 16.78 17.44 6.33
CA LYS A 120 17.03 16.46 7.38
C LYS A 120 15.95 15.39 7.37
N THR A 121 16.36 14.14 7.56
CA THR A 121 15.48 13.00 7.80
C THR A 121 15.88 12.36 9.11
N ILE A 122 14.92 12.13 9.98
CA ILE A 122 15.08 11.45 11.26
C ILE A 122 14.31 10.14 11.19
N GLU A 123 14.97 9.03 11.41
CA GLU A 123 14.36 7.70 11.40
C GLU A 123 14.38 7.11 12.80
N GLY A 124 13.27 6.51 13.19
CA GLY A 124 13.09 5.83 14.47
C GLY A 124 12.21 4.61 14.30
N GLY A 125 11.94 3.94 15.40
CA GLY A 125 11.25 2.66 15.41
C GLY A 125 11.81 1.73 16.46
N LEU A 126 11.23 0.53 16.57
CA LEU A 126 11.68 -0.50 17.49
C LEU A 126 13.15 -0.85 17.20
N GLY A 127 14.00 -0.73 18.22
CA GLY A 127 15.43 -1.00 18.14
C GLY A 127 16.25 0.10 17.46
N LYS A 128 15.65 1.24 17.12
CA LYS A 128 16.30 2.40 16.47
C LYS A 128 16.31 3.65 17.36
N GLU A 129 15.99 3.52 18.65
CA GLU A 129 15.75 4.63 19.58
C GLU A 129 17.00 5.49 19.77
N SER A 130 18.18 4.86 19.89
CA SER A 130 19.46 5.56 20.04
C SER A 130 19.79 6.41 18.80
N THR A 131 19.65 5.83 17.61
CA THR A 131 19.88 6.53 16.33
C THR A 131 18.86 7.64 16.12
N PHE A 132 17.60 7.41 16.51
CA PHE A 132 16.55 8.41 16.46
C PHE A 132 16.89 9.63 17.31
N LEU A 133 17.23 9.42 18.59
CA LEU A 133 17.60 10.50 19.51
C LEU A 133 18.86 11.24 19.04
N SER A 134 19.88 10.51 18.59
CA SER A 134 21.09 11.12 18.02
C SER A 134 20.76 12.00 16.80
N SER A 135 19.89 11.53 15.91
CA SER A 135 19.48 12.27 14.71
C SER A 135 18.59 13.46 15.06
N LEU A 136 17.72 13.33 16.07
CA LEU A 136 16.87 14.39 16.60
C LEU A 136 17.72 15.51 17.22
N PHE A 137 18.65 15.17 18.11
CA PHE A 137 19.56 16.14 18.71
C PHE A 137 20.52 16.72 17.68
N GLY A 138 20.99 15.96 16.69
CA GLY A 138 21.74 16.53 15.56
C GLY A 138 20.89 17.45 14.67
N ALA A 139 19.58 17.24 14.62
CA ALA A 139 18.67 18.09 13.88
C ALA A 139 18.44 19.44 14.57
N PHE A 140 18.30 19.45 15.91
CA PHE A 140 17.96 20.63 16.72
C PHE A 140 19.14 21.28 17.46
N GLY A 141 20.25 20.56 17.67
CA GLY A 141 21.42 20.98 18.44
C GLY A 141 22.46 21.78 17.66
N ARG A 142 22.14 22.23 16.44
CA ARG A 142 22.93 23.22 15.71
C ARG A 142 22.16 24.53 15.63
N THR A 143 22.21 25.28 16.72
CA THR A 143 22.04 26.73 16.82
C THR A 143 23.29 27.27 17.49
#